data_AF-A0A0W1F6Z0-F1
#
_entry.id   AF-A0A0W1F6Z0-F1
#
_cell.length_a   1.000
_cell.length_b   1.000
_cell.length_c   1.000
_cell.angle_alpha   90.00
_cell.angle_beta   90.00
_cell.angle_gamma   90.00
#
_symmetry.space_group_name_H-M   'P 1'
#
loop_
_entity.id
_entity.type
_entity.pdbx_description
1 polymer ?
#
loop_
_entity_poly.entity_id
_entity_poly.type
_entity_poly.pdbx_seq_one_letter_code
_entity_poly.pdbx_strand_id
1 'polypeptide(L)'
;MNKILCCGACEARLTPALTLVSSKAPGVVAPEQEPGKPLIARGIAFKSWEPIERSFGNVPSLLEFVPQYWLNPDDLTDAVRITRNKDRLSGCCGLGGLGGPNQICRCGAEVGTLRTDCWTPHLFVPDPAKTNWIEEEER
;
A
#
# COMPACT_ATOMS: atom_id res chain seq x y z
N MET A 1 -12.96 1.94 12.83
CA MET A 1 -11.88 2.43 13.70
C MET A 1 -10.86 3.11 12.82
N ASN A 2 -10.42 4.30 13.22
CA ASN A 2 -9.43 5.08 12.49
C ASN A 2 -8.03 4.69 12.94
N LYS A 3 -7.14 4.44 11.99
CA LYS A 3 -5.74 4.10 12.25
C LYS A 3 -4.81 4.92 11.39
N ILE A 4 -3.63 5.21 11.92
CA ILE A 4 -2.56 5.90 11.21
C ILE A 4 -1.47 4.89 10.89
N LEU A 5 -0.99 4.87 9.65
CA LEU A 5 0.18 4.10 9.27
C LEU A 5 1.45 4.91 9.57
N CYS A 6 2.39 4.32 10.31
CA CYS A 6 3.65 4.94 10.69
C CYS A 6 4.85 4.12 10.18
N CYS A 7 5.97 4.79 9.97
CA CYS A 7 7.24 4.12 9.72
C CYS A 7 7.68 3.37 10.98
N GLY A 8 8.03 2.09 10.84
CA GLY A 8 8.54 1.28 11.95
C GLY A 8 9.95 1.67 12.42
N ALA A 9 10.69 2.46 11.63
CA ALA A 9 12.07 2.85 11.96
C ALA A 9 12.17 4.22 12.64
N CYS A 10 11.31 5.18 12.29
CA CYS A 10 11.40 6.56 12.81
C CYS A 10 10.04 7.16 13.22
N GLU A 11 8.99 6.34 13.25
CA GLU A 11 7.63 6.70 13.71
C GLU A 11 6.94 7.83 12.93
N ALA A 12 7.51 8.26 11.81
CA ALA A 12 6.90 9.27 10.95
C ALA A 12 5.55 8.75 10.44
N ARG A 13 4.51 9.60 10.52
CA ARG A 13 3.19 9.31 9.96
C ARG A 13 3.30 9.26 8.44
N LEU A 14 2.99 8.11 7.87
CA LEU A 14 3.01 7.84 6.43
C LEU A 14 1.66 8.12 5.76
N THR A 15 0.59 8.17 6.57
CA THR A 15 -0.78 8.49 6.15
C THR A 15 -1.43 9.46 7.15
N PRO A 16 -2.53 10.14 6.80
CA PRO A 16 -3.48 10.63 7.80
C PRO A 16 -4.18 9.44 8.48
N ALA A 17 -5.13 9.73 9.38
CA ALA A 17 -5.97 8.69 9.93
C ALA A 17 -6.90 8.12 8.85
N LEU A 18 -6.91 6.79 8.74
CA LEU A 18 -7.68 6.04 7.74
C LEU A 18 -8.68 5.12 8.45
N THR A 19 -9.90 5.06 7.93
CA THR A 19 -10.89 4.07 8.38
C THR A 19 -10.48 2.70 7.88
N LEU A 20 -10.20 1.79 8.81
CA LEU A 20 -9.84 0.42 8.46
C LEU A 20 -11.08 -0.42 8.16
N VAL A 21 -11.13 -0.99 6.95
CA VAL A 21 -12.17 -1.93 6.50
C VAL A 21 -11.53 -3.28 6.24
N SER A 22 -12.14 -4.36 6.74
CA SER A 22 -11.60 -5.72 6.68
C SER A 22 -12.39 -6.56 5.67
N SER A 23 -11.70 -7.26 4.77
CA SER A 23 -12.36 -8.20 3.83
C SER A 23 -13.03 -9.38 4.52
N LYS A 24 -12.72 -9.63 5.80
CA LYS A 24 -13.40 -10.63 6.65
C LYS A 24 -14.65 -10.09 7.34
N ALA A 25 -14.95 -8.80 7.25
CA ALA A 25 -16.15 -8.24 7.88
C ALA A 25 -17.41 -8.64 7.08
N PRO A 26 -18.53 -8.95 7.75
CA PRO A 26 -19.78 -9.32 7.08
C PRO A 26 -20.24 -8.24 6.09
N GLY A 27 -20.60 -8.65 4.87
CA GLY A 27 -21.12 -7.75 3.83
C GLY A 27 -20.07 -6.88 3.13
N VAL A 28 -18.78 -6.99 3.49
CA VAL A 28 -17.71 -6.30 2.76
C VAL A 28 -17.38 -7.06 1.48
N VAL A 29 -17.48 -6.37 0.35
CA VAL A 29 -17.08 -6.87 -0.96
C VAL A 29 -15.67 -6.35 -1.27
N ALA A 30 -14.86 -7.17 -1.93
CA ALA A 30 -13.55 -6.73 -2.40
C ALA A 30 -13.71 -5.60 -3.43
N PRO A 31 -12.88 -4.54 -3.36
CA PRO A 31 -12.89 -3.46 -4.33
C PRO A 31 -12.57 -4.01 -5.72
N GLU A 32 -13.29 -3.53 -6.73
CA GLU A 32 -13.05 -3.88 -8.13
C GLU A 32 -12.08 -2.89 -8.76
N GLN A 33 -11.20 -3.39 -9.64
CA GLN A 33 -10.25 -2.54 -10.35
C GLN A 33 -10.95 -1.83 -11.50
N GLU A 34 -10.88 -0.50 -11.50
CA GLU A 34 -11.22 0.34 -12.65
C GLU A 34 -9.94 0.89 -13.29
N PRO A 35 -9.79 0.83 -14.64
CA PRO A 35 -8.61 1.35 -15.31
C PRO A 35 -8.30 2.81 -14.95
N GLY A 36 -7.07 3.06 -14.51
CA GLY A 36 -6.56 4.39 -14.18
C GLY A 36 -7.08 5.00 -12.88
N LYS A 37 -8.03 4.36 -12.18
CA LYS A 37 -8.58 4.88 -10.91
C LYS A 37 -7.98 4.16 -9.70
N PRO A 38 -7.75 4.88 -8.58
CA PRO A 38 -7.37 4.25 -7.33
C PRO A 38 -8.33 3.11 -6.95
N LEU A 39 -7.78 1.97 -6.57
CA LEU A 39 -8.55 0.79 -6.15
C LEU A 39 -9.36 1.07 -4.88
N ILE A 40 -8.82 1.92 -4.01
CA ILE A 40 -9.38 2.24 -2.69
C ILE A 40 -9.72 3.71 -2.65
N ALA A 41 -10.87 4.07 -2.09
CA ALA A 41 -11.24 5.46 -1.85
C ALA A 41 -10.30 6.10 -0.83
N ARG A 42 -10.03 7.41 -0.99
CA ARG A 42 -9.24 8.17 -0.01
C ARG A 42 -9.85 8.07 1.40
N GLY A 43 -9.00 8.03 2.41
CA GLY A 43 -9.41 7.89 3.80
C GLY A 43 -9.77 6.46 4.21
N ILE A 44 -9.71 5.48 3.30
CA ILE A 44 -9.97 4.07 3.58
C ILE A 44 -8.69 3.26 3.48
N ALA A 45 -8.47 2.38 4.45
CA ALA A 45 -7.46 1.34 4.40
C ALA A 45 -8.16 -0.02 4.33
N PHE A 46 -8.05 -0.71 3.18
CA PHE A 46 -8.68 -2.01 3.00
C PHE A 46 -7.73 -3.14 3.39
N LYS A 47 -8.05 -3.88 4.45
CA LYS A 47 -7.30 -5.05 4.90
C LYS A 47 -7.80 -6.29 4.17
N SER A 48 -6.97 -6.84 3.29
CA SER A 48 -7.26 -8.04 2.51
C SER A 48 -6.55 -9.27 3.07
N TRP A 49 -7.22 -10.43 2.98
CA TRP A 49 -6.63 -11.76 3.21
C TRP A 49 -6.40 -12.52 1.91
N GLU A 50 -6.55 -11.84 0.78
CA GLU A 50 -6.12 -12.27 -0.55
C GLU A 50 -5.03 -11.30 -1.04
N PRO A 51 -3.91 -11.78 -1.60
CA PRO A 51 -2.89 -10.89 -2.14
C PRO A 51 -3.43 -10.17 -3.38
N ILE A 52 -2.92 -8.96 -3.65
CA ILE A 52 -3.30 -8.19 -4.84
C ILE A 52 -2.89 -8.87 -6.15
N GLU A 53 -1.90 -9.77 -6.09
CA GLU A 53 -1.47 -10.59 -7.20
C GLU A 53 -1.01 -11.96 -6.72
N ARG A 54 -1.07 -12.94 -7.62
CA ARG A 54 -0.54 -14.28 -7.41
C ARG A 54 0.43 -14.60 -8.53
N SER A 55 1.56 -15.22 -8.18
CA SER A 55 2.48 -15.75 -9.18
C SER A 55 1.84 -16.92 -9.93
N PHE A 56 2.20 -17.06 -11.20
CA PHE A 56 1.83 -18.22 -12.03
C PHE A 56 2.89 -19.33 -12.01
N GLY A 57 3.93 -19.20 -11.17
CA GLY A 57 5.10 -20.08 -11.17
C GLY A 57 5.53 -20.52 -9.77
N ASN A 58 6.70 -21.14 -9.66
CA ASN A 58 7.21 -21.69 -8.39
C ASN A 58 7.85 -20.65 -7.45
N VAL A 59 7.94 -19.40 -7.89
CA VAL A 59 8.49 -18.30 -7.09
C VAL A 59 7.36 -17.31 -6.82
N PRO A 60 7.02 -17.08 -5.54
CA PRO A 60 5.95 -16.15 -5.18
C PRO A 60 6.28 -14.73 -5.64
N SER A 61 5.26 -13.96 -6.01
CA SER A 61 5.47 -12.54 -6.29
C SER A 61 5.85 -11.78 -5.01
N LEU A 62 6.49 -10.62 -5.15
CA LEU A 62 6.88 -9.77 -4.03
C LEU A 62 5.67 -9.26 -3.22
N LEU A 63 4.49 -9.18 -3.85
CA LEU A 63 3.22 -8.86 -3.19
C LEU A 63 2.34 -10.10 -2.99
N GLU A 64 2.90 -11.30 -2.93
CA GLU A 64 2.16 -12.52 -2.62
C GLU A 64 2.25 -12.87 -1.13
N PHE A 65 1.68 -12.01 -0.28
CA PHE A 65 1.61 -12.21 1.17
C PHE A 65 0.28 -11.74 1.74
N VAL A 66 -0.09 -12.24 2.92
CA VAL A 66 -1.33 -11.88 3.61
C VAL A 66 -1.11 -11.77 5.14
N PRO A 67 -1.85 -10.90 5.85
CA PRO A 67 -2.79 -9.91 5.31
C PRO A 67 -2.05 -8.78 4.57
N GLN A 68 -2.72 -8.18 3.60
CA GLN A 68 -2.30 -6.94 2.96
C GLN A 68 -3.19 -5.79 3.37
N TYR A 69 -2.62 -4.59 3.33
CA TYR A 69 -3.38 -3.36 3.42
C TYR A 69 -3.28 -2.67 2.06
N TRP A 70 -4.41 -2.32 1.48
CA TRP A 70 -4.50 -1.59 0.22
C TRP A 70 -4.96 -0.18 0.53
N LEU A 71 -4.14 0.80 0.16
CA LEU A 71 -4.38 2.21 0.44
C LEU A 71 -4.50 3.00 -0.86
N ASN A 72 -5.24 4.11 -0.81
CA ASN A 72 -5.21 5.09 -1.89
C ASN A 72 -3.83 5.77 -1.92
N PRO A 73 -3.17 5.91 -3.08
CA PRO A 73 -1.90 6.62 -3.18
C PRO A 73 -1.93 8.07 -2.68
N ASP A 74 -3.07 8.75 -2.81
CA ASP A 74 -3.27 10.14 -2.37
C ASP A 74 -3.43 10.28 -0.84
N ASP A 75 -3.43 9.15 -0.11
CA ASP A 75 -3.38 9.14 1.35
C ASP A 75 -1.93 9.11 1.87
N LEU A 76 -0.92 9.03 1.00
CA LEU A 76 0.48 9.13 1.43
C LEU A 76 0.84 10.57 1.82
N THR A 77 1.54 10.73 2.94
CA THR A 77 2.05 12.04 3.39
C THR A 77 3.37 12.40 2.71
N ASP A 78 3.82 13.64 2.94
CA ASP A 78 5.13 14.15 2.52
C ASP A 78 6.32 13.40 3.16
N ALA A 79 6.08 12.59 4.19
CA ALA A 79 7.09 11.70 4.76
C ALA A 79 7.46 10.54 3.81
N VAL A 80 6.63 10.24 2.81
CA VAL A 80 6.85 9.18 1.83
C VAL A 80 7.39 9.78 0.53
N ARG A 81 8.42 9.15 -0.04
CA ARG A 81 9.01 9.56 -1.31
C ARG A 81 9.37 8.34 -2.15
N ILE A 82 9.45 8.54 -3.45
CA ILE A 82 9.94 7.53 -4.37
C ILE A 82 11.41 7.18 -4.10
N THR A 83 11.76 5.90 -4.21
CA THR A 83 13.15 5.45 -4.12
C THR A 83 14.01 5.99 -5.26
N ARG A 84 15.33 6.05 -5.06
CA ARG A 84 16.30 6.35 -6.13
C ARG A 84 16.75 5.12 -6.91
N ASN A 85 16.38 3.92 -6.45
CA ASN A 85 16.72 2.67 -7.13
C ASN A 85 15.87 2.53 -8.41
N LYS A 86 16.49 2.81 -9.56
CA LYS A 86 15.83 2.81 -10.88
C LYS A 86 15.24 1.45 -11.26
N ASP A 87 15.81 0.35 -10.77
CA ASP A 87 15.34 -1.00 -11.07
C ASP A 87 13.94 -1.28 -10.48
N ARG A 88 13.50 -0.45 -9.53
CA ARG A 88 12.17 -0.54 -8.89
C ARG A 88 11.15 0.45 -9.43
N LEU A 89 11.54 1.27 -10.42
CA LEU A 89 10.72 2.35 -10.98
C LEU A 89 10.16 2.01 -12.36
N SER A 90 10.02 0.72 -12.67
CA SER A 90 9.47 0.25 -13.95
C SER A 90 7.97 0.52 -14.08
N GLY A 91 7.53 0.89 -15.28
CA GLY A 91 6.14 0.88 -15.72
C GLY A 91 5.94 1.74 -16.98
N CYS A 92 4.72 1.73 -17.54
CA CYS A 92 4.39 2.42 -18.78
C CYS A 92 3.86 3.82 -18.51
N CYS A 93 2.72 3.93 -17.83
CA CYS A 93 2.08 5.22 -17.51
C CYS A 93 2.30 5.65 -16.05
N GLY A 94 2.87 4.77 -15.23
CA GLY A 94 3.09 4.96 -13.81
C GLY A 94 4.00 3.85 -13.27
N LEU A 95 4.00 3.62 -11.96
CA LEU A 95 4.80 2.55 -11.34
C LEU A 95 4.05 1.22 -11.41
N GLY A 96 4.68 0.19 -11.97
CA GLY A 96 4.09 -1.16 -12.02
C GLY A 96 4.25 -1.95 -10.70
N GLY A 97 5.18 -1.56 -9.84
CA GLY A 97 5.39 -2.21 -8.53
C GLY A 97 5.83 -3.68 -8.60
N LEU A 98 6.55 -4.07 -9.66
CA LEU A 98 7.08 -5.43 -9.87
C LEU A 98 8.50 -5.61 -9.34
N GLY A 99 9.27 -4.53 -9.19
CA GLY A 99 10.64 -4.56 -8.66
C GLY A 99 10.74 -4.48 -7.13
N GLY A 100 9.61 -4.59 -6.42
CA GLY A 100 9.55 -4.49 -4.95
C GLY A 100 9.34 -3.06 -4.43
N PRO A 101 9.68 -2.81 -3.14
CA PRO A 101 9.40 -1.54 -2.49
C PRO A 101 10.02 -0.36 -3.24
N ASN A 102 9.15 0.52 -3.74
CA ASN A 102 9.51 1.72 -4.49
C ASN A 102 9.19 3.01 -3.74
N GLN A 103 8.60 2.92 -2.54
CA GLN A 103 8.38 4.03 -1.63
C GLN A 103 9.28 3.89 -0.40
N ILE A 104 9.94 4.99 -0.04
CA ILE A 104 10.77 5.10 1.16
C ILE A 104 10.24 6.20 2.07
N CYS A 105 10.37 6.01 3.38
CA CYS A 105 10.21 7.08 4.34
C CYS A 105 11.34 8.12 4.19
N ARG A 106 11.13 9.34 4.67
CA ARG A 106 12.15 10.38 4.77
C ARG A 106 13.43 9.92 5.50
N CYS A 107 13.32 8.99 6.44
CA CYS A 107 14.47 8.39 7.14
C CYS A 107 15.26 7.37 6.30
N GLY A 108 14.74 6.96 5.14
CA GLY A 108 15.36 6.00 4.23
C GLY A 108 14.82 4.58 4.31
N ALA A 109 13.96 4.26 5.28
CA ALA A 109 13.33 2.94 5.35
C ALA A 109 12.41 2.69 4.14
N GLU A 110 12.50 1.50 3.53
CA GLU A 110 11.60 1.06 2.47
C GLU A 110 10.24 0.71 3.08
N VAL A 111 9.21 1.50 2.82
CA VAL A 111 7.92 1.42 3.54
C VAL A 111 6.81 0.76 2.75
N GLY A 112 7.00 0.52 1.45
CA GLY A 112 6.03 -0.22 0.67
C GLY A 112 6.18 -0.07 -0.83
N THR A 113 5.21 -0.64 -1.53
CA THR A 113 5.15 -0.69 -2.99
C THR A 113 3.94 0.09 -3.48
N LEU A 114 4.20 1.12 -4.28
CA LEU A 114 3.18 1.88 -4.98
C LEU A 114 2.98 1.31 -6.40
N ARG A 115 1.72 1.14 -6.78
CA ARG A 115 1.30 0.82 -8.14
C ARG A 115 0.41 1.93 -8.67
N THR A 116 0.78 2.50 -9.81
CA THR A 116 0.02 3.54 -10.53
C THR A 116 0.03 3.34 -12.04
N ASP A 117 0.52 2.19 -12.52
CA ASP A 117 0.51 1.88 -13.95
C ASP A 117 -0.90 1.55 -14.44
N CYS A 118 -1.22 1.92 -15.68
CA CYS A 118 -2.59 1.94 -16.22
C CYS A 118 -3.24 0.55 -16.33
N TRP A 119 -2.44 -0.51 -16.32
CA TRP A 119 -2.85 -1.92 -16.41
C TRP A 119 -2.71 -2.67 -15.08
N THR A 120 -2.16 -2.02 -14.05
CA THR A 120 -2.06 -2.58 -12.69
C THR A 120 -3.13 -1.98 -11.79
N PRO A 121 -3.52 -2.67 -10.70
CA PRO A 121 -4.29 -2.03 -9.64
C PRO A 121 -3.59 -0.76 -9.16
N HIS A 122 -4.33 0.34 -9.02
CA HIS A 122 -3.77 1.63 -8.60
C HIS A 122 -3.90 1.77 -7.07
N LEU A 123 -2.85 1.43 -6.33
CA LEU A 123 -2.84 1.42 -4.86
C LEU A 123 -1.42 1.51 -4.29
N PHE A 124 -1.34 1.77 -3.00
CA PHE A 124 -0.14 1.53 -2.20
C PHE A 124 -0.33 0.33 -1.28
N VAL A 125 0.67 -0.57 -1.24
CA VAL A 125 0.76 -1.69 -0.30
C VAL A 125 1.94 -1.46 0.65
N PRO A 126 1.71 -1.22 1.96
CA PRO A 126 2.78 -1.04 2.91
C PRO A 126 3.54 -2.35 3.18
N ASP A 127 4.83 -2.24 3.46
CA ASP A 127 5.64 -3.35 3.94
C ASP A 127 5.33 -3.61 5.42
N PRO A 128 4.77 -4.78 5.78
CA PRO A 128 4.36 -5.07 7.15
C PRO A 128 5.54 -5.21 8.13
N ALA A 129 6.77 -5.44 7.65
CA ALA A 129 7.95 -5.51 8.50
C ALA A 129 8.58 -4.13 8.75
N LYS A 130 8.17 -3.10 8.00
CA LYS A 130 8.75 -1.76 8.04
C LYS A 130 7.75 -0.67 8.43
N THR A 131 6.50 -1.04 8.69
CA THR A 131 5.42 -0.12 9.04
C THR A 131 4.59 -0.65 10.19
N ASN A 132 4.01 0.26 10.97
CA ASN A 132 3.16 -0.05 12.11
C ASN A 132 1.84 0.72 12.00
N TRP A 133 0.74 0.09 12.43
CA TRP A 133 -0.55 0.75 12.58
C TRP A 133 -0.76 1.17 14.03
N ILE A 134 -1.06 2.45 14.25
CA ILE A 134 -1.45 2.98 15.56
C ILE A 134 -2.90 3.46 15.53
N GLU A 135 -3.60 3.37 16.66
CA GLU A 135 -4.95 3.95 16.78
C GLU A 135 -4.85 5.48 16.73
N GLU A 136 -5.84 6.12 16.12
CA GLU A 136 -6.04 7.55 16.32
C GLU A 136 -6.63 7.74 17.73
N GLU A 137 -5.85 8.25 18.67
CA GLU A 137 -6.38 8.66 19.97
C GLU A 137 -7.44 9.74 19.74
N GLU A 138 -8.68 9.46 20.14
CA GLU A 138 -9.79 10.41 20.14
C GLU A 138 -9.37 11.62 20.98
N ARG A 139 -9.06 12.72 20.29
CA ARG A 139 -8.55 13.94 20.90
C ARG A 139 -9.68 14.88 21.30
#